data_AF-A0A920F0J8-F1
#
_entry.id   AF-A0A920F0J8-F1
#
_cell.length_a   1.000
_cell.length_b   1.000
_cell.length_c   1.000
_cell.angle_alpha   90.00
_cell.angle_beta   90.00
_cell.angle_gamma   90.00
#
_symmetry.space_group_name_H-M   'P 1'
#
loop_
_entity.id
_entity.type
_entity.pdbx_description
1 polymer ?
#
loop_
_entity_poly.entity_id
_entity_poly.type
_entity_poly.pdbx_seq_one_letter_code
_entity_poly.pdbx_strand_id
1 'polypeptide(L)'
;MRSGSKVGSKYKALVASTNDKYCPALIGITEDSMLTESVGCVLEIVIDGLTEEDIKIAMFKAMKKMIGVGREKGLIGLSAGNYGGKLGPHHFHLRDILINYELE
;
A
#
# COMPACT_ATOMS: atom_id res chain seq x y z
N MET A 1 3.06 6.28 -6.87
CA MET A 1 3.87 5.16 -7.42
C MET A 1 2.96 4.21 -8.17
N ARG A 2 3.37 3.75 -9.37
CA ARG A 2 2.59 2.83 -10.23
C ARG A 2 3.21 1.45 -10.43
N SER A 3 4.47 1.27 -10.03
CA SER A 3 5.25 0.07 -10.30
C SER A 3 5.16 -0.98 -9.20
N GLY A 4 5.08 -0.55 -7.92
CA GLY A 4 5.10 -1.40 -6.73
C GLY A 4 6.34 -2.31 -6.66
N SER A 5 7.20 -2.17 -5.65
CA SER A 5 8.40 -3.02 -5.54
C SER A 5 8.31 -4.05 -4.42
N LYS A 6 8.93 -5.20 -4.61
CA LYS A 6 9.29 -6.13 -3.53
C LYS A 6 10.82 -6.28 -3.44
N VAL A 7 11.30 -6.64 -2.26
CA VAL A 7 12.71 -6.98 -2.03
C VAL A 7 13.06 -8.27 -2.75
N GLY A 8 14.21 -8.28 -3.42
CA GLY A 8 14.69 -9.41 -4.20
C GLY A 8 13.99 -9.57 -5.54
N SER A 9 14.41 -10.61 -6.26
CA SER A 9 13.94 -10.91 -7.61
C SER A 9 14.16 -12.38 -7.95
N LYS A 10 13.41 -12.89 -8.91
CA LYS A 10 13.71 -14.16 -9.58
C LYS A 10 15.10 -14.14 -10.24
N TYR A 11 15.55 -12.96 -10.67
CA TYR A 11 16.86 -12.76 -11.28
C TYR A 11 17.88 -12.34 -10.22
N LYS A 12 18.91 -13.17 -10.00
CA LYS A 12 19.89 -13.02 -8.92
C LYS A 12 20.60 -11.65 -8.87
N ALA A 13 20.75 -10.98 -10.01
CA ALA A 13 21.43 -9.69 -10.11
C ALA A 13 20.59 -8.50 -9.63
N LEU A 14 19.27 -8.67 -9.44
CA LEU A 14 18.35 -7.58 -9.13
C LEU A 14 17.98 -7.58 -7.65
N VAL A 15 18.27 -6.47 -6.97
CA VAL A 15 17.97 -6.25 -5.54
C VAL A 15 16.48 -5.98 -5.26
N ALA A 16 15.74 -5.53 -6.27
CA ALA A 16 14.31 -5.29 -6.22
C ALA A 16 13.65 -5.71 -7.53
N SER A 17 12.37 -6.05 -7.46
CA SER A 17 11.56 -6.38 -8.63
C SER A 17 10.12 -5.91 -8.42
N THR A 18 9.28 -6.03 -9.45
CA THR A 18 7.85 -5.73 -9.31
C THR A 18 7.21 -6.61 -8.25
N ASN A 19 6.29 -6.04 -7.48
CA ASN A 19 5.45 -6.79 -6.56
C ASN A 19 4.29 -7.42 -7.34
N ASP A 20 4.58 -8.59 -7.92
CA ASP A 20 3.66 -9.35 -8.76
C ASP A 20 2.38 -9.76 -8.03
N LYS A 21 2.43 -9.96 -6.71
CA LYS A 21 1.24 -10.23 -5.88
C LYS A 21 0.18 -9.13 -5.95
N TYR A 22 0.59 -7.90 -6.27
CA TYR A 22 -0.28 -6.73 -6.43
C TYR A 22 -0.32 -6.23 -7.88
N CYS A 23 0.03 -7.07 -8.85
CA CYS A 23 -0.04 -6.73 -10.27
C CYS A 23 -1.34 -7.31 -10.89
N PRO A 24 -2.33 -6.47 -11.27
CA PRO A 24 -3.58 -6.94 -11.86
C PRO A 24 -3.41 -7.82 -13.10
N ALA A 25 -2.41 -7.50 -13.93
CA ALA A 25 -2.13 -8.24 -15.16
C ALA A 25 -1.55 -9.66 -14.92
N LEU A 26 -1.16 -9.99 -13.67
CA LEU A 26 -0.53 -11.25 -13.31
C LEU A 26 -1.38 -12.12 -12.37
N ILE A 27 -2.64 -11.76 -12.08
CA ILE A 27 -3.50 -12.49 -11.12
C ILE A 27 -3.58 -14.00 -11.42
N GLY A 28 -3.75 -14.39 -12.69
CA GLY A 28 -3.82 -15.80 -13.10
C GLY A 28 -2.46 -16.51 -13.25
N ILE A 29 -1.35 -15.81 -13.02
CA ILE A 29 0.02 -16.32 -13.18
C ILE A 29 0.74 -16.40 -11.82
N THR A 30 0.53 -15.42 -10.95
CA THR A 30 1.12 -15.38 -9.60
C THR A 30 0.30 -16.26 -8.66
N GLU A 31 0.90 -17.36 -8.18
CA GLU A 31 0.24 -18.37 -7.34
C GLU A 31 -0.40 -17.81 -6.05
N ASP A 32 0.16 -16.73 -5.50
CA ASP A 32 -0.28 -16.11 -4.25
C ASP A 32 -0.65 -14.62 -4.43
N SER A 33 -1.36 -14.32 -5.52
CA SER A 33 -1.89 -12.99 -5.76
C SER A 33 -2.74 -12.50 -4.57
N MET A 34 -2.53 -11.25 -4.17
CA MET A 34 -3.30 -10.58 -3.13
C MET A 34 -4.52 -9.84 -3.70
N LEU A 35 -4.77 -9.97 -5.01
CA LEU A 35 -5.83 -9.30 -5.73
C LEU A 35 -6.87 -10.28 -6.25
N THR A 36 -8.11 -9.80 -6.35
CA THR A 36 -9.20 -10.47 -7.06
C THR A 36 -9.36 -9.87 -8.45
N GLU A 37 -10.03 -10.58 -9.36
CA GLU A 37 -10.29 -10.11 -10.74
C GLU A 37 -11.03 -8.77 -10.81
N SER A 38 -11.74 -8.39 -9.74
CA SER A 38 -12.40 -7.09 -9.63
C SER A 38 -11.44 -5.90 -9.50
N VAL A 39 -10.13 -6.14 -9.26
CA VAL A 39 -9.13 -5.08 -9.09
C VAL A 39 -8.38 -4.85 -10.40
N GLY A 40 -8.77 -3.81 -11.15
CA GLY A 40 -8.12 -3.44 -12.41
C GLY A 40 -6.84 -2.59 -12.26
N CYS A 41 -6.60 -1.99 -11.09
CA CYS A 41 -5.47 -1.10 -10.85
C CYS A 41 -5.08 -1.08 -9.37
N VAL A 42 -3.77 -0.97 -9.10
CA VAL A 42 -3.22 -0.70 -7.77
C VAL A 42 -2.29 0.51 -7.88
N LEU A 43 -2.46 1.47 -6.97
CA LEU A 43 -1.61 2.65 -6.86
C LEU A 43 -1.08 2.76 -5.44
N GLU A 44 0.17 3.17 -5.30
CA GLU A 44 0.85 3.33 -4.02
C GLU A 44 1.21 4.80 -3.80
N ILE A 45 0.99 5.28 -2.58
CA ILE A 45 1.45 6.59 -2.12
C ILE A 45 2.54 6.35 -1.06
N VAL A 46 3.74 6.87 -1.33
CA VAL A 46 4.88 6.83 -0.41
C VAL A 46 5.01 8.20 0.23
N ILE A 47 5.19 8.23 1.54
CA ILE A 47 5.21 9.46 2.35
C ILE A 47 6.50 9.46 3.18
N ASP A 48 7.30 10.50 2.99
CA ASP A 48 8.40 10.84 3.88
C ASP A 48 7.98 12.03 4.76
N GLY A 49 8.35 12.02 6.03
CA GLY A 49 8.04 13.09 6.99
C GLY A 49 9.22 13.39 7.90
N LEU A 50 9.21 14.57 8.51
CA LEU A 50 10.25 14.99 9.46
C LEU A 50 10.08 14.29 10.83
N THR A 51 8.84 13.96 11.18
CA THR A 51 8.48 13.22 12.39
C THR A 51 7.53 12.06 12.05
N GLU A 52 7.41 11.08 12.96
CA GLU A 52 6.40 10.02 12.84
C GLU A 52 4.97 10.59 12.79
N GLU A 53 4.73 11.68 13.51
CA GLU A 53 3.42 12.33 13.59
C GLU A 53 3.03 12.94 12.26
N ASP A 54 3.96 13.60 11.56
CA ASP A 54 3.73 14.13 10.21
C ASP A 54 3.27 13.02 9.25
N ILE A 55 3.91 11.84 9.34
CA ILE A 55 3.58 10.67 8.51
C ILE A 55 2.19 10.15 8.86
N LYS A 56 1.87 9.98 10.15
CA LYS A 56 0.55 9.47 10.60
C LYS A 56 -0.58 10.42 10.20
N ILE A 57 -0.39 11.73 10.35
CA ILE A 57 -1.37 12.76 9.92
C ILE A 57 -1.57 12.71 8.41
N ALA A 58 -0.49 12.60 7.63
CA ALA A 58 -0.58 12.51 6.17
C ALA A 58 -1.30 11.23 5.71
N MET A 59 -0.97 10.08 6.31
CA MET A 59 -1.65 8.80 6.08
C MET A 59 -3.14 8.89 6.44
N PHE A 60 -3.49 9.47 7.59
CA PHE A 60 -4.87 9.67 8.01
C PHE A 60 -5.66 10.50 7.00
N LYS A 61 -5.15 11.69 6.64
CA LYS A 61 -5.81 12.60 5.69
C LYS A 61 -6.02 11.93 4.32
N ALA A 62 -5.02 11.22 3.82
CA ALA A 62 -5.12 10.48 2.57
C ALA A 62 -6.18 9.36 2.65
N MET A 63 -6.15 8.54 3.71
CA MET A 63 -7.13 7.46 3.90
C MET A 63 -8.54 8.01 4.02
N LYS A 64 -8.79 9.03 4.85
CA LYS A 64 -10.11 9.65 5.00
C LYS A 64 -10.63 10.21 3.68
N LYS A 65 -9.77 10.86 2.90
CA LYS A 65 -10.14 11.39 1.58
C LYS A 65 -10.55 10.26 0.63
N MET A 66 -9.76 9.18 0.56
CA MET A 66 -10.07 8.03 -0.30
C MET A 66 -11.33 7.30 0.15
N ILE A 67 -11.52 7.09 1.45
CA ILE A 67 -12.75 6.50 2.00
C ILE A 67 -13.97 7.36 1.60
N GLY A 68 -13.85 8.69 1.67
CA GLY A 68 -14.91 9.61 1.25
C GLY A 68 -15.19 9.63 -0.26
N VAL A 69 -14.27 9.15 -1.11
CA VAL A 69 -14.52 8.92 -2.54
C VAL A 69 -15.42 7.70 -2.76
N GLY A 70 -15.34 6.71 -1.85
CA GLY A 70 -16.30 5.62 -1.77
C GLY A 70 -16.18 4.55 -2.86
N ARG A 71 -16.96 3.48 -2.69
CA ARG A 71 -17.01 2.35 -3.63
C ARG A 71 -17.68 2.74 -4.94
N GLU A 72 -18.61 3.71 -4.94
CA GLU A 72 -19.30 4.13 -6.17
C GLU A 72 -18.36 4.74 -7.22
N LYS A 73 -17.19 5.23 -6.80
CA LYS A 73 -16.14 5.73 -7.70
C LYS A 73 -15.04 4.70 -7.98
N GLY A 74 -15.25 3.44 -7.60
CA GLY A 74 -14.36 2.33 -7.91
C GLY A 74 -13.25 2.06 -6.88
N LEU A 75 -13.30 2.66 -5.69
CA LEU A 75 -12.36 2.29 -4.62
C LEU A 75 -12.73 0.91 -4.06
N ILE A 76 -11.92 -0.10 -4.34
CA ILE A 76 -12.15 -1.47 -3.85
C ILE A 76 -11.69 -1.63 -2.40
N GLY A 77 -10.53 -1.07 -2.05
CA GLY A 77 -9.95 -1.16 -0.72
C GLY A 77 -8.69 -0.32 -0.57
N LEU A 78 -8.24 -0.20 0.68
CA LEU A 78 -6.98 0.42 1.08
C LEU A 78 -6.16 -0.60 1.85
N SER A 79 -4.85 -0.58 1.63
CA SER A 79 -3.88 -1.44 2.32
C SER A 79 -2.56 -0.70 2.47
N ALA A 80 -1.60 -1.32 3.14
CA ALA A 80 -0.24 -0.80 3.30
C ALA A 80 0.80 -1.87 2.96
N GLY A 81 1.80 -1.49 2.16
CA GLY A 81 2.98 -2.32 1.93
C GLY A 81 3.81 -2.46 3.21
N ASN A 82 4.33 -3.66 3.47
CA ASN A 82 5.24 -3.91 4.58
C ASN A 82 6.23 -5.02 4.22
N TYR A 83 7.30 -5.14 5.01
CA TYR A 83 8.37 -6.13 4.82
C TYR A 83 8.37 -7.19 5.94
N GLY A 84 7.19 -7.56 6.44
CA GLY A 84 7.04 -8.54 7.52
C GLY A 84 7.61 -8.10 8.87
N GLY A 85 7.77 -6.79 9.09
CA GLY A 85 8.31 -6.22 10.32
C GLY A 85 9.83 -6.36 10.51
N LYS A 86 10.57 -6.82 9.49
CA LYS A 86 11.99 -7.19 9.61
C LYS A 86 13.00 -6.15 9.10
N LEU A 87 12.55 -5.12 8.36
CA LEU A 87 13.43 -4.14 7.72
C LEU A 87 13.33 -2.74 8.34
N GLY A 88 12.11 -2.19 8.40
CA GLY A 88 11.87 -0.84 8.91
C GLY A 88 11.67 -0.83 10.43
N PRO A 89 12.25 0.17 11.14
CA PRO A 89 12.06 0.31 12.58
C PRO A 89 10.67 0.87 12.96
N HIS A 90 10.00 1.57 12.04
CA HIS A 90 8.68 2.19 12.29
C HIS A 90 7.56 1.41 11.63
N HIS A 91 6.51 1.07 12.40
CA HIS A 91 5.33 0.36 11.90
C HIS A 91 4.09 1.23 12.09
N PHE A 92 3.47 1.63 10.97
CA PHE A 92 2.31 2.52 10.95
C PHE A 92 1.04 1.70 10.71
N HIS A 93 0.37 1.28 11.78
CA HIS A 93 -0.84 0.47 11.70
C HIS A 93 -2.05 1.31 11.26
N LEU A 94 -2.63 0.97 10.09
CA LEU A 94 -3.72 1.76 9.48
C LEU A 94 -4.94 1.90 10.38
N ARG A 95 -5.28 0.84 11.13
CA ARG A 95 -6.43 0.86 12.04
C ARG A 95 -6.23 1.88 13.16
N ASP A 96 -5.04 1.92 13.76
CA ASP A 96 -4.73 2.84 14.85
C ASP A 96 -4.75 4.28 14.35
N ILE A 97 -4.18 4.54 13.17
CA ILE A 97 -4.21 5.86 12.54
C ILE A 97 -5.65 6.29 12.23
N LEU A 98 -6.51 5.38 11.79
CA LEU A 98 -7.88 5.72 11.41
C LEU A 98 -8.77 6.08 12.61
N ILE A 99 -8.49 5.54 13.80
CA ILE A 99 -9.31 5.74 15.01
C ILE A 99 -8.76 6.80 15.97
N ASN A 100 -7.46 7.12 15.92
CA ASN A 100 -6.81 8.02 16.87
C ASN A 100 -6.59 9.45 16.35
N TYR A 101 -7.03 9.75 15.12
CA TYR A 101 -6.86 11.07 14.50
C TYR A 101 -8.23 11.61 14.05
N GLU A 102 -8.37 12.93 14.11
CA GLU A 102 -9.55 13.65 13.63
C GLU A 102 -9.13 14.73 12.63
N LEU A 103 -10.05 15.11 11.74
CA LEU A 103 -9.84 16.28 10.89
C LEU A 103 -10.30 17.49 11.70
N GLU A 104 -9.45 18.52 11.77
CA GLU A 104 -9.86 19.86 12.18
C GLU A 104 -10.97 20.41 11.27
#